data_AF-A0A257S0G6-F1
#
_entry.id   AF-A0A257S0G6-F1
#
_cell.length_a   1.000
_cell.length_b   1.000
_cell.length_c   1.000
_cell.angle_alpha   90.00
_cell.angle_beta   90.00
_cell.angle_gamma   90.00
#
_symmetry.space_group_name_H-M   'P 1'
#
loop_
_entity.id
_entity.type
_entity.pdbx_description
1 polymer ?
#
loop_
_entity_poly.entity_id
_entity_poly.type
_entity_poly.pdbx_seq_one_letter_code
_entity_poly.pdbx_strand_id
1 'polypeptide(L)' 'PGIAFPLLGLAGFSTHGQNGTMQVMVLLVLYCGVPAALKIAAAAIMRRFPIDRAAQEQLRAAIAVRA' A
#
# COMPACT_ATOMS: atom_id res chain seq x y z
N PRO A 1 -20.02 1.44 -4.12
CA PRO A 1 -19.57 2.49 -3.17
C PRO A 1 -18.46 1.92 -2.30
N GLY A 2 -17.32 2.60 -2.19
CA GLY A 2 -16.18 2.13 -1.40
C GLY A 2 -16.40 2.31 0.10
N ILE A 3 -15.69 1.52 0.92
CA ILE A 3 -15.75 1.59 2.40
C ILE A 3 -15.21 2.92 2.98
N ALA A 4 -14.52 3.72 2.18
CA ALA A 4 -13.85 4.93 2.64
C ALA A 4 -14.82 6.02 3.11
N PHE A 5 -15.91 6.29 2.38
CA PHE A 5 -16.86 7.35 2.75
C PHE A 5 -17.62 7.06 4.06
N PRO A 6 -18.10 5.83 4.32
CA PRO A 6 -18.64 5.48 5.63
C PRO A 6 -17.64 5.70 6.77
N LEU A 7 -16.38 5.32 6.59
CA LEU A 7 -15.33 5.51 7.60
C LEU A 7 -15.06 7.00 7.86
N LEU A 8 -15.05 7.81 6.81
CA LEU A 8 -14.94 9.26 6.92
C LEU A 8 -16.17 9.88 7.62
N GLY A 9 -17.37 9.38 7.32
CA GLY A 9 -18.60 9.81 7.97
C GLY A 9 -18.61 9.56 9.48
N LEU A 10 -18.02 8.45 9.95
CA LEU A 10 -17.85 8.18 11.38
C LEU A 10 -16.96 9.23 12.08
N ALA A 11 -16.01 9.84 11.35
CA ALA A 11 -15.19 10.94 11.84
C ALA A 11 -15.85 12.32 11.67
N GLY A 12 -17.11 12.38 11.20
CA GLY A 12 -17.83 13.62 10.93
C GLY A 12 -17.34 14.36 9.69
N PHE A 13 -16.65 13.68 8.77
CA PHE A 13 -16.25 14.25 7.49
C PHE A 13 -17.47 14.53 6.62
N SER A 14 -17.50 15.71 6.00
CA SER A 14 -18.56 16.11 5.07
C SER A 14 -18.00 16.39 3.68
N THR A 15 -18.66 15.88 2.64
CA THR A 15 -18.33 16.21 1.24
C THR A 15 -18.88 17.55 0.78
N HIS A 16 -19.84 18.13 1.52
CA HIS A 16 -20.54 19.37 1.18
C HIS A 16 -20.39 20.47 2.25
N GLY A 17 -19.69 20.19 3.34
CA GLY A 17 -19.51 21.09 4.48
C GLY A 17 -18.06 21.44 4.75
N GLN A 18 -17.83 22.29 5.75
CA GLN A 18 -16.47 22.60 6.21
C GLN A 18 -15.93 21.44 7.05
N ASN A 19 -14.70 21.02 6.75
CA ASN A 19 -13.97 20.01 7.49
C ASN A 19 -12.90 20.70 8.33
N GLY A 20 -12.90 20.40 9.64
CA GLY A 20 -11.83 20.84 10.53
C GLY A 20 -10.58 19.97 10.38
N THR A 21 -9.56 20.30 11.18
CA THR A 21 -8.26 19.61 11.17
C THR A 21 -8.41 18.11 11.37
N MET A 22 -9.29 17.66 12.26
CA MET A 22 -9.48 16.24 12.54
C MET A 22 -10.02 15.48 11.30
N GLN A 23 -11.04 16.01 10.64
CA GLN A 23 -11.65 15.40 9.46
C GLN A 23 -10.64 15.31 8.30
N VAL A 24 -9.84 16.35 8.11
CA VAL A 24 -8.76 16.37 7.12
C VAL A 24 -7.64 15.38 7.48
N MET A 25 -7.29 15.25 8.76
CA MET A 25 -6.31 14.25 9.22
C MET A 25 -6.80 12.83 8.98
N VAL A 26 -8.07 12.53 9.24
CA VAL A 26 -8.64 11.19 8.95
C VAL A 26 -8.63 10.91 7.45
N LEU A 27 -8.96 11.91 6.61
CA LEU A 27 -8.85 11.78 5.16
C LEU A 27 -7.40 11.49 4.72
N LEU A 28 -6.43 12.24 5.24
CA LEU A 28 -5.01 12.04 4.97
C LEU A 28 -4.53 10.65 5.39
N VAL A 29 -4.89 10.20 6.59
CA VAL A 29 -4.51 8.87 7.08
C VAL A 29 -5.13 7.78 6.22
N LEU A 30 -6.41 7.91 5.86
CA LEU A 30 -7.12 6.89 5.09
C LEU A 30 -6.59 6.78 3.65
N TYR A 31 -6.27 7.90 3.01
CA TYR A 31 -5.84 7.92 1.61
C TYR A 31 -4.32 7.90 1.40
N CYS A 32 -3.53 8.35 2.38
CA CYS A 32 -2.07 8.39 2.26
C CYS A 32 -1.38 7.52 3.31
N GLY A 33 -1.80 7.61 4.57
CA GLY A 33 -1.18 6.88 5.68
C GLY A 33 -1.30 5.35 5.54
N VAL A 34 -2.53 4.85 5.38
CA VAL A 34 -2.79 3.41 5.25
C VAL A 34 -2.08 2.81 4.02
N PRO A 35 -2.18 3.38 2.81
CA PRO A 35 -1.44 2.85 1.66
C PRO A 35 0.08 2.92 1.84
N ALA A 36 0.61 4.00 2.42
CA ALA A 36 2.05 4.10 2.67
C ALA A 36 2.54 3.01 3.64
N ALA A 37 1.82 2.79 4.75
CA ALA A 37 2.15 1.75 5.71
C ALA A 37 2.12 0.34 5.08
N LEU A 38 1.11 0.04 4.26
CA LEU A 38 1.04 -1.23 3.53
C LEU A 38 2.23 -1.42 2.58
N LYS A 39 2.64 -0.36 1.86
CA LYS A 39 3.80 -0.43 0.96
C LYS A 39 5.11 -0.61 1.71
N ILE A 40 5.26 0.05 2.86
CA ILE A 40 6.43 -0.14 3.74
C ILE A 40 6.48 -1.57 4.28
N ALA A 41 5.34 -2.12 4.71
CA ALA A 41 5.25 -3.50 5.15
C ALA A 41 5.59 -4.48 4.03
N ALA A 42 5.05 -4.28 2.82
CA ALA A 42 5.38 -5.08 1.65
C ALA A 42 6.88 -5.00 1.32
N ALA A 43 7.46 -3.80 1.34
CA ALA A 43 8.90 -3.63 1.16
C ALA A 43 9.70 -4.38 2.23
N ALA A 44 9.30 -4.28 3.51
CA ALA A 44 9.95 -4.99 4.61
C ALA A 44 9.90 -6.51 4.45
N ILE A 45 8.76 -7.06 4.01
CA ILE A 45 8.62 -8.49 3.68
C ILE A 45 9.53 -8.86 2.51
N MET A 46 9.57 -8.03 1.46
CA MET A 46 10.41 -8.25 0.28
C MET A 46 11.92 -8.04 0.54
N ARG A 47 12.35 -7.41 1.64
CA ARG A 47 13.78 -7.18 1.95
C ARG A 47 14.62 -8.45 2.00
N ARG A 48 13.99 -9.61 2.23
CA ARG A 48 14.67 -10.91 2.31
C ARG A 48 14.32 -11.83 1.14
N PHE A 49 13.73 -11.27 0.07
CA PHE A 49 13.36 -12.04 -1.11
C PHE A 49 14.64 -12.54 -1.81
N PRO A 50 14.84 -13.86 -1.97
CA PRO A 50 16.11 -14.45 -2.39
C PRO A 50 16.39 -14.33 -3.89
N ILE A 51 15.63 -13.53 -4.64
CA ILE A 51 15.95 -13.21 -6.03
C ILE A 51 16.80 -11.95 -6.03
N ASP A 52 18.07 -12.13 -5.70
CA ASP A 52 19.08 -11.20 -6.17
C ASP A 52 19.33 -11.42 -7.67
N ARG A 53 20.16 -10.55 -8.28
CA ARG A 53 20.47 -10.65 -9.71
C ARG A 53 21.10 -12.01 -10.07
N ALA A 54 21.96 -12.55 -9.20
CA ALA A 54 22.64 -13.82 -9.43
C ALA A 54 21.66 -15.01 -9.39
N ALA A 55 20.73 -15.03 -8.45
CA ALA A 55 19.65 -16.01 -8.36
C ALA A 55 18.72 -15.92 -9.57
N GLN A 56 18.44 -14.72 -10.09
CA GLN A 56 17.66 -14.55 -11.31
C GLN A 56 18.38 -15.10 -12.55
N GLU A 57 19.69 -14.88 -12.67
CA GLU A 57 20.51 -15.42 -13.76
C GLU A 57 20.57 -16.95 -13.70
N GLN A 58 20.74 -17.53 -12.52
CA GLN A 58 20.68 -18.98 -12.31
C GLN A 58 19.32 -19.57 -12.68
N LEU A 59 18.22 -18.91 -12.28
CA LEU A 59 16.87 -19.34 -12.63
C LEU A 59 16.64 -19.35 -14.15
N ARG A 60 17.11 -18.29 -14.85
CA ARG A 60 17.02 -18.20 -16.31
C ARG A 60 17.84 -19.29 -17.01
N ALA A 61 19.05 -19.56 -16.53
CA ALA A 61 19.89 -20.64 -17.06
C ALA A 61 19.21 -22.01 -16.91
N ALA A 62 18.61 -22.28 -15.74
CA ALA A 62 17.89 -23.54 -15.50
C ALA A 62 16.64 -23.69 -16.39
N ILE A 63 15.93 -22.61 -16.69
CA ILE A 63 14.79 -22.61 -17.62
C ILE A 63 15.26 -22.87 -19.06
N ALA A 64 16.35 -22.23 -19.50
CA ALA A 64 16.89 -22.40 -20.84
C ALA A 64 17.38 -23.82 -21.13
N VAL A 65 17.84 -24.56 -20.11
CA VAL A 65 18.23 -25.98 -20.23
C VAL A 65 17.02 -26.91 -20.33
N ARG A 66 15.84 -26.49 -19.89
CA ARG A 66 14.60 -27.28 -19.91
C ARG A 66 13.68 -26.99 -21.10
N ALA A 67 13.97 -25.95 -21.87
CA ALA A 67 13.25 -25.55 -23.08
C ALA A 67 13.94 -26.12 -24.33
#